data_AF-A0A6G3QHF9-F1
#
_entry.id   AF-A0A6G3QHF9-F1
#
_cell.length_a   1.000
_cell.length_b   1.000
_cell.length_c   1.000
_cell.angle_alpha   90.00
_cell.angle_beta   90.00
_cell.angle_gamma   90.00
#
_symmetry.space_group_name_H-M   'P 1'
#
loop_
_entity.id
_entity.type
_entity.pdbx_description
1 polymer ?
#
loop_
_entity_poly.entity_id
_entity_poly.type
_entity_poly.pdbx_seq_one_letter_code
_entity_poly.pdbx_strand_id
1 'polypeptide(L)'
;MARELTIEYGGWFIARLATDPDPTDEPRGVSGSTFALAGEPDLDRVIVLNDPDPAVLRSHMPPIGVSVTRATADGAQVSGLAGAKVDLLGDPVFENRNFVLTFAGREPIVPFHLEITGPELRLERRMVMWDEQPDAAVYEIPRTQLEKFGGRTFRTDAELVLGETGIGDPHTSRIERRDLLRADLAAEPDPVRRAGLEKRIRELEIAVGDPADERVVNLTALEEFCFPLTGKVVADGAVLAPLPLDQEAPWTAEFWMGGWDADLMCAYLKGTLTVPLLDA
;
A
#
# COMPACT_ATOMS: atom_id res chain seq x y z
N MET A 1 -31.96 4.91 6.67
CA MET A 1 -30.59 4.64 6.18
C MET A 1 -29.97 3.68 7.17
N ALA A 2 -29.21 2.68 6.70
CA ALA A 2 -28.49 1.80 7.61
C ALA A 2 -27.48 2.64 8.42
N ARG A 3 -27.30 2.31 9.70
CA ARG A 3 -26.35 2.99 10.56
C ARG A 3 -24.95 2.47 10.31
N GLU A 4 -23.95 3.35 10.35
CA GLU A 4 -22.57 2.97 10.02
C GLU A 4 -21.52 3.77 10.79
N LEU A 5 -20.40 3.10 11.10
CA LEU A 5 -19.14 3.70 11.49
C LEU A 5 -18.23 3.73 10.26
N THR A 6 -17.77 4.92 9.91
CA THR A 6 -16.86 5.19 8.80
C THR A 6 -15.53 5.65 9.36
N ILE A 7 -14.46 4.94 9.01
CA ILE A 7 -13.09 5.23 9.43
C ILE A 7 -12.25 5.54 8.19
N GLU A 8 -11.84 6.80 8.03
CA GLU A 8 -10.96 7.26 6.97
C GLU A 8 -9.50 7.12 7.43
N TYR A 9 -8.61 6.65 6.54
CA TYR A 9 -7.20 6.48 6.83
C TYR A 9 -6.33 6.80 5.61
N GLY A 10 -5.06 7.14 5.86
CA GLY A 10 -4.09 7.33 4.79
C GLY A 10 -2.67 7.56 5.26
N GLY A 11 -1.74 7.45 4.31
CA GLY A 11 -0.32 7.65 4.55
C GLY A 11 0.57 6.91 3.54
N TRP A 12 1.89 7.05 3.70
CA TRP A 12 2.86 6.37 2.86
C TRP A 12 3.17 4.97 3.39
N PHE A 13 3.31 4.02 2.48
CA PHE A 13 3.69 2.64 2.77
C PHE A 13 4.85 2.19 1.86
N ILE A 14 5.53 1.12 2.24
CA ILE A 14 6.56 0.47 1.43
C ILE A 14 6.00 -0.82 0.84
N ALA A 15 6.32 -1.09 -0.42
CA ALA A 15 6.19 -2.43 -0.98
C ALA A 15 7.41 -2.71 -1.85
N ARG A 16 8.17 -3.76 -1.55
CA ARG A 16 9.44 -4.03 -2.23
C ARG A 16 9.26 -5.16 -3.23
N LEU A 17 8.85 -4.84 -4.45
CA LEU A 17 8.52 -5.82 -5.49
C LEU A 17 9.24 -5.55 -6.80
N ALA A 18 9.55 -6.61 -7.53
CA ALA A 18 10.04 -6.51 -8.90
C ALA A 18 8.87 -6.11 -9.83
N THR A 19 9.12 -5.16 -10.71
CA THR A 19 8.16 -4.73 -11.74
C THR A 19 8.55 -5.24 -13.11
N ASP A 20 7.60 -5.19 -14.05
CA ASP A 20 7.83 -5.58 -15.43
C ASP A 20 9.14 -4.97 -15.99
N PRO A 21 9.93 -5.74 -16.77
CA PRO A 21 9.63 -7.07 -17.29
C PRO A 21 10.11 -8.23 -16.40
N ASP A 22 10.51 -7.96 -15.16
CA ASP A 22 11.00 -9.01 -14.27
C ASP A 22 9.83 -9.89 -13.76
N PRO A 23 10.05 -11.20 -13.55
CA PRO A 23 9.09 -12.04 -12.85
C PRO A 23 8.76 -11.48 -11.46
N THR A 24 7.53 -11.71 -10.98
CA THR A 24 7.07 -11.23 -9.68
C THR A 24 7.93 -11.70 -8.50
N ASP A 25 8.64 -12.82 -8.65
CA ASP A 25 9.52 -13.42 -7.64
C ASP A 25 11.01 -13.18 -7.89
N GLU A 26 11.38 -12.27 -8.79
CA GLU A 26 12.77 -11.87 -9.02
C GLU A 26 13.32 -11.15 -7.77
N PRO A 27 14.28 -11.76 -7.03
CA PRO A 27 14.69 -11.26 -5.73
C PRO A 27 15.38 -9.90 -5.76
N ARG A 28 15.95 -9.49 -6.92
CA ARG A 28 16.79 -8.28 -6.99
C ARG A 28 16.23 -7.17 -7.86
N GLY A 29 15.24 -7.41 -8.71
CA GLY A 29 14.78 -6.48 -9.75
C GLY A 29 15.92 -6.10 -10.70
N VAL A 30 16.03 -6.81 -11.82
CA VAL A 30 17.21 -6.75 -12.71
C VAL A 30 16.95 -5.85 -13.92
N SER A 31 15.75 -5.96 -14.49
CA SER A 31 15.40 -5.39 -15.79
C SER A 31 14.39 -4.25 -15.68
N GLY A 32 13.53 -4.29 -14.65
CA GLY A 32 12.49 -3.29 -14.43
C GLY A 32 12.98 -1.98 -13.80
N SER A 33 12.03 -1.13 -13.46
CA SER A 33 12.28 0.15 -12.75
C SER A 33 12.50 0.01 -11.26
N THR A 34 12.17 -1.14 -10.67
CA THR A 34 12.42 -1.44 -9.26
C THR A 34 13.58 -2.41 -9.11
N PHE A 35 14.31 -2.30 -8.00
CA PHE A 35 15.53 -3.05 -7.76
C PHE A 35 15.89 -2.99 -6.28
N ALA A 36 16.57 -4.01 -5.76
CA ALA A 36 17.21 -3.98 -4.45
C ALA A 36 18.66 -3.50 -4.57
N LEU A 37 19.07 -2.54 -3.74
CA LEU A 37 20.41 -1.95 -3.77
C LEU A 37 21.48 -2.88 -3.17
N ALA A 38 22.74 -2.59 -3.47
CA ALA A 38 23.86 -3.24 -2.80
C ALA A 38 23.74 -3.06 -1.26
N GLY A 39 23.76 -4.18 -0.53
CA GLY A 39 23.59 -4.19 0.93
C GLY A 39 22.13 -4.22 1.42
N GLU A 40 21.14 -4.01 0.54
CA GLU A 40 19.73 -4.23 0.89
C GLU A 40 19.38 -5.73 0.80
N PRO A 41 18.43 -6.21 1.65
CA PRO A 41 17.86 -7.54 1.50
C PRO A 41 17.13 -7.69 0.15
N ASP A 42 16.78 -8.93 -0.21
CA ASP A 42 16.00 -9.19 -1.41
C ASP A 42 14.60 -8.56 -1.33
N LEU A 43 13.98 -8.37 -2.50
CA LEU A 43 12.61 -7.91 -2.63
C LEU A 43 11.67 -9.00 -2.06
N ASP A 44 10.93 -8.66 -1.01
CA ASP A 44 10.04 -9.57 -0.27
C ASP A 44 8.57 -9.45 -0.71
N ARG A 45 8.26 -8.41 -1.50
CA ARG A 45 6.93 -8.03 -2.01
C ARG A 45 5.93 -7.64 -0.93
N VAL A 46 6.35 -7.59 0.34
CA VAL A 46 5.46 -7.35 1.47
C VAL A 46 5.04 -5.88 1.50
N ILE A 47 3.74 -5.65 1.65
CA ILE A 47 3.14 -4.34 1.84
C ILE A 47 3.28 -3.97 3.32
N VAL A 48 4.15 -3.03 3.63
CA VAL A 48 4.46 -2.56 4.98
C VAL A 48 3.89 -1.17 5.19
N LEU A 49 2.79 -1.08 5.93
CA LEU A 49 2.10 0.19 6.21
C LEU A 49 2.80 1.03 7.29
N ASN A 50 3.46 0.38 8.25
CA ASN A 50 4.15 1.04 9.35
C ASN A 50 5.34 0.21 9.83
N ASP A 51 6.21 0.83 10.63
CA ASP A 51 7.38 0.21 11.26
C ASP A 51 8.27 -0.62 10.29
N PRO A 52 8.62 -0.06 9.11
CA PRO A 52 9.47 -0.78 8.16
C PRO A 52 10.86 -1.05 8.72
N ASP A 53 11.50 -2.13 8.24
CA ASP A 53 12.90 -2.40 8.55
C ASP A 53 13.77 -1.19 8.17
N PRO A 54 14.50 -0.57 9.12
CA PRO A 54 15.40 0.54 8.81
C PRO A 54 16.41 0.24 7.71
N ALA A 55 16.76 -1.03 7.49
CA ALA A 55 17.69 -1.46 6.43
C ALA A 55 17.15 -1.26 5.01
N VAL A 56 15.83 -1.09 4.83
CA VAL A 56 15.21 -0.87 3.51
C VAL A 56 14.84 0.59 3.26
N LEU A 57 15.03 1.47 4.25
CA LEU A 57 14.72 2.89 4.12
C LEU A 57 15.79 3.60 3.30
N ARG A 58 15.37 4.14 2.15
CA ARG A 58 16.24 4.91 1.25
C ARG A 58 16.27 6.39 1.63
N SER A 59 17.37 7.06 1.33
CA SER A 59 17.48 8.50 1.53
C SER A 59 16.39 9.26 0.76
N HIS A 60 15.89 10.32 1.39
CA HIS A 60 14.84 11.22 0.88
C HIS A 60 13.45 10.56 0.74
N MET A 61 13.23 9.39 1.32
CA MET A 61 11.90 8.77 1.41
C MET A 61 10.94 9.62 2.25
N PRO A 62 9.63 9.69 1.88
CA PRO A 62 8.65 10.32 2.76
C PRO A 62 8.50 9.53 4.09
N PRO A 63 7.96 10.15 5.14
CA PRO A 63 7.67 9.43 6.38
C PRO A 63 6.69 8.29 6.13
N ILE A 64 7.13 7.05 6.39
CA ILE A 64 6.31 5.85 6.25
C ILE A 64 5.40 5.72 7.48
N GLY A 65 4.13 5.46 7.24
CA GLY A 65 3.12 5.28 8.26
C GLY A 65 1.72 5.54 7.71
N VAL A 66 0.78 4.65 7.99
CA VAL A 66 -0.64 4.80 7.68
C VAL A 66 -1.42 4.89 8.99
N SER A 67 -2.25 5.92 9.09
CA SER A 67 -3.04 6.16 10.30
C SER A 67 -4.46 6.60 9.96
N VAL A 68 -5.36 6.42 10.93
CA VAL A 68 -6.73 6.93 10.86
C VAL A 68 -6.67 8.46 10.86
N THR A 69 -7.20 9.08 9.81
CA THR A 69 -7.28 10.53 9.67
C THR A 69 -8.57 11.07 10.28
N ARG A 70 -9.66 10.30 10.18
CA ARG A 70 -10.98 10.69 10.67
C ARG A 70 -11.85 9.48 10.93
N ALA A 71 -12.77 9.60 11.88
CA ALA A 71 -13.83 8.62 12.08
C ALA A 71 -15.17 9.29 12.39
N THR A 72 -16.26 8.73 11.86
CA THR A 72 -17.62 9.20 12.11
C THR A 72 -18.59 8.02 12.29
N ALA A 73 -19.52 8.12 13.22
CA ALA A 73 -20.64 7.21 13.37
C ALA A 73 -21.93 7.98 13.08
N ASP A 74 -22.71 7.51 12.11
CA ASP A 74 -23.94 8.18 11.64
C ASP A 74 -23.71 9.67 11.29
N GLY A 75 -22.52 9.98 10.74
CA GLY A 75 -22.07 11.33 10.39
C GLY A 75 -21.52 12.17 11.55
N ALA A 76 -21.65 11.72 12.80
CA ALA A 76 -21.09 12.40 13.97
C ALA A 76 -19.65 11.93 14.23
N GLN A 77 -18.75 12.85 14.57
CA GLN A 77 -17.34 12.52 14.82
C GLN A 77 -17.17 11.57 16.01
N VAL A 78 -16.35 10.52 15.83
CA VAL A 78 -15.93 9.61 16.90
C VAL A 78 -14.53 10.01 17.36
N SER A 79 -14.42 10.55 18.58
CA SER A 79 -13.14 10.93 19.17
C SER A 79 -12.36 9.69 19.63
N GLY A 80 -11.02 9.75 19.56
CA GLY A 80 -10.15 8.66 20.04
C GLY A 80 -9.76 7.62 18.99
N LEU A 81 -10.32 7.66 17.78
CA LEU A 81 -9.88 6.85 16.64
C LEU A 81 -8.81 7.55 15.79
N ALA A 82 -8.88 8.87 15.64
CA ALA A 82 -7.90 9.63 14.86
C ALA A 82 -6.48 9.47 15.41
N GLY A 83 -5.52 9.21 14.53
CA GLY A 83 -4.13 8.88 14.85
C GLY A 83 -3.89 7.42 15.20
N ALA A 84 -4.92 6.56 15.27
CA ALA A 84 -4.72 5.13 15.39
C ALA A 84 -3.95 4.57 14.19
N LYS A 85 -3.05 3.63 14.46
CA LYS A 85 -2.23 2.95 13.45
C LYS A 85 -3.11 2.04 12.61
N VAL A 86 -2.88 1.97 11.31
CA VAL A 86 -3.56 1.05 10.39
C VAL A 86 -2.53 0.12 9.75
N ASP A 87 -2.67 -1.18 9.95
CA ASP A 87 -1.77 -2.21 9.44
C ASP A 87 -2.52 -3.27 8.62
N LEU A 88 -1.73 -4.01 7.82
CA LEU A 88 -2.14 -5.24 7.17
C LEU A 88 -1.31 -6.39 7.74
N LEU A 89 -1.96 -7.36 8.38
CA LEU A 89 -1.31 -8.46 9.08
C LEU A 89 -1.03 -9.65 8.15
N GLY A 90 0.02 -10.41 8.47
CA GLY A 90 0.31 -11.70 7.83
C GLY A 90 1.09 -11.61 6.52
N ASP A 91 1.98 -10.64 6.39
CA ASP A 91 2.86 -10.44 5.23
C ASP A 91 2.08 -10.30 3.89
N PRO A 92 1.19 -9.31 3.80
CA PRO A 92 0.39 -9.05 2.59
C PRO A 92 1.27 -8.79 1.36
N VAL A 93 0.95 -9.43 0.23
CA VAL A 93 1.61 -9.17 -1.06
C VAL A 93 0.58 -8.92 -2.16
N PHE A 94 0.97 -8.21 -3.22
CA PHE A 94 0.27 -8.27 -4.49
C PHE A 94 0.54 -9.64 -5.12
N GLU A 95 -0.44 -10.53 -5.05
CA GLU A 95 -0.25 -11.93 -5.46
C GLU A 95 -0.63 -12.13 -6.93
N ASN A 96 0.38 -11.98 -7.79
CA ASN A 96 0.36 -12.59 -9.12
C ASN A 96 1.41 -13.70 -9.21
N ARG A 97 1.17 -14.64 -10.13
CA ARG A 97 2.15 -15.64 -10.55
C ARG A 97 2.28 -15.60 -12.07
N ASN A 98 2.85 -14.53 -12.60
CA ASN A 98 3.04 -14.32 -14.05
C ASN A 98 1.74 -14.53 -14.85
N PHE A 99 0.66 -13.87 -14.42
CA PHE A 99 -0.66 -13.90 -15.04
C PHE A 99 -1.42 -15.23 -14.97
N VAL A 100 -0.94 -16.19 -14.16
CA VAL A 100 -1.62 -17.47 -13.95
C VAL A 100 -2.86 -17.32 -13.06
N LEU A 101 -2.78 -16.46 -12.03
CA LEU A 101 -3.87 -16.25 -11.08
C LEU A 101 -4.88 -15.23 -11.60
N THR A 102 -4.41 -14.04 -11.97
CA THR A 102 -5.21 -12.92 -12.49
C THR A 102 -4.48 -12.20 -13.61
N PHE A 103 -5.13 -11.22 -14.26
CA PHE A 103 -4.46 -10.36 -15.24
C PHE A 103 -3.52 -9.35 -14.56
N ALA A 104 -2.56 -8.79 -15.32
CA ALA A 104 -1.74 -7.68 -14.87
C ALA A 104 -2.60 -6.51 -14.36
N GLY A 105 -2.25 -5.91 -13.23
CA GLY A 105 -3.00 -4.80 -12.62
C GLY A 105 -4.37 -5.22 -12.09
N ARG A 106 -4.50 -6.49 -11.70
CA ARG A 106 -5.68 -7.09 -11.05
C ARG A 106 -5.25 -8.10 -9.99
N GLU A 107 -4.08 -7.89 -9.41
CA GLU A 107 -3.53 -8.70 -8.36
C GLU A 107 -4.36 -8.52 -7.07
N PRO A 108 -4.87 -9.59 -6.46
CA PRO A 108 -5.40 -9.47 -5.11
C PRO A 108 -4.26 -9.21 -4.11
N ILE A 109 -4.59 -8.52 -3.03
CA ILE A 109 -3.70 -8.40 -1.87
C ILE A 109 -3.95 -9.60 -0.95
N VAL A 110 -2.93 -10.42 -0.75
CA VAL A 110 -3.06 -11.69 -0.01
C VAL A 110 -1.93 -11.86 1.02
N PRO A 111 -2.27 -12.10 2.31
CA PRO A 111 -3.60 -11.92 2.88
C PRO A 111 -4.02 -10.44 2.89
N PHE A 112 -5.33 -10.17 2.92
CA PHE A 112 -5.83 -8.84 3.31
C PHE A 112 -6.45 -8.96 4.70
N HIS A 113 -5.66 -8.61 5.71
CA HIS A 113 -6.05 -8.69 7.11
C HIS A 113 -5.86 -7.32 7.76
N LEU A 114 -6.93 -6.53 7.79
CA LEU A 114 -6.88 -5.15 8.26
C LEU A 114 -6.91 -5.11 9.79
N GLU A 115 -5.97 -4.37 10.37
CA GLU A 115 -5.94 -4.04 11.79
C GLU A 115 -5.86 -2.52 11.99
N ILE A 116 -6.62 -1.99 12.95
CA ILE A 116 -6.52 -0.63 13.45
C ILE A 116 -6.24 -0.67 14.95
N THR A 117 -5.10 -0.12 15.37
CA THR A 117 -4.63 -0.17 16.76
C THR A 117 -4.33 1.22 17.34
N GLY A 118 -4.65 1.38 18.62
CA GLY A 118 -4.32 2.56 19.43
C GLY A 118 -4.11 2.15 20.89
N PRO A 119 -3.79 3.09 21.81
CA PRO A 119 -3.43 2.78 23.19
C PRO A 119 -4.39 1.85 23.94
N GLU A 120 -5.70 1.93 23.64
CA GLU A 120 -6.75 1.07 24.21
C GLU A 120 -7.78 0.69 23.14
N LEU A 121 -7.34 0.55 21.88
CA LEU A 121 -8.18 0.27 20.73
C LEU A 121 -7.57 -0.86 19.93
N ARG A 122 -8.38 -1.85 19.58
CA ARG A 122 -8.06 -2.83 18.55
C ARG A 122 -9.31 -3.16 17.74
N LEU A 123 -9.24 -2.93 16.44
CA LEU A 123 -10.26 -3.32 15.48
C LEU A 123 -9.59 -4.17 14.39
N GLU A 124 -10.03 -5.40 14.20
CA GLU A 124 -9.42 -6.33 13.25
C GLU A 124 -10.49 -7.08 12.47
N ARG A 125 -10.30 -7.19 11.16
CA ARG A 125 -11.08 -8.11 10.33
C ARG A 125 -10.33 -8.51 9.07
N ARG A 126 -10.38 -9.81 8.75
CA ARG A 126 -9.79 -10.36 7.51
C ARG A 126 -10.80 -10.47 6.38
N MET A 127 -10.29 -10.34 5.16
CA MET A 127 -10.97 -10.76 3.94
C MET A 127 -10.98 -12.29 3.86
N VAL A 128 -12.15 -12.88 3.54
CA VAL A 128 -12.28 -14.30 3.20
C VAL A 128 -12.62 -14.37 1.72
N MET A 129 -11.74 -14.96 0.92
CA MET A 129 -11.89 -14.98 -0.54
C MET A 129 -12.79 -16.10 -1.05
N TRP A 130 -13.02 -17.12 -0.24
CA TRP A 130 -13.83 -18.28 -0.61
C TRP A 130 -14.57 -18.86 0.60
N ASP A 131 -15.86 -18.56 0.74
CA ASP A 131 -16.64 -18.95 1.93
C ASP A 131 -16.73 -20.48 2.11
N GLU A 132 -16.78 -21.26 1.02
CA GLU A 132 -16.80 -22.72 1.11
C GLU A 132 -15.46 -23.32 1.57
N GLN A 133 -14.34 -22.62 1.37
CA GLN A 133 -13.00 -23.02 1.80
C GLN A 133 -12.21 -21.80 2.29
N PRO A 134 -12.52 -21.29 3.50
CA PRO A 134 -12.06 -19.98 3.96
C PRO A 134 -10.55 -19.88 4.19
N ASP A 135 -9.86 -21.01 4.26
CA ASP A 135 -8.41 -21.10 4.45
C ASP A 135 -7.70 -21.70 3.22
N ALA A 136 -8.38 -21.80 2.07
CA ALA A 136 -7.78 -22.23 0.81
C ALA A 136 -6.61 -21.32 0.43
N ALA A 137 -5.53 -21.90 -0.10
CA ALA A 137 -4.45 -21.11 -0.64
C ALA A 137 -4.94 -20.37 -1.90
N VAL A 138 -4.41 -19.18 -2.16
CA VAL A 138 -4.81 -18.32 -3.30
C VAL A 138 -4.83 -19.05 -4.65
N TYR A 139 -3.91 -19.99 -4.89
CA TYR A 139 -3.81 -20.76 -6.13
C TYR A 139 -4.83 -21.91 -6.25
N GLU A 140 -5.54 -22.23 -5.17
CA GLU A 140 -6.63 -23.21 -5.13
C GLU A 140 -8.00 -22.56 -5.38
N ILE A 141 -8.09 -21.24 -5.19
CA ILE A 141 -9.33 -20.48 -5.35
C ILE A 141 -9.66 -20.37 -6.85
N PRO A 142 -10.91 -20.66 -7.26
CA PRO A 142 -11.34 -20.48 -8.64
C PRO A 142 -11.12 -19.04 -9.11
N ARG A 143 -10.58 -18.87 -10.31
CA ARG A 143 -10.32 -17.55 -10.91
C ARG A 143 -11.52 -16.60 -10.86
N THR A 144 -12.73 -17.11 -11.09
CA THR A 144 -13.98 -16.32 -11.03
C THR A 144 -14.29 -15.76 -9.64
N GLN A 145 -13.73 -16.34 -8.58
CA GLN A 145 -13.78 -15.80 -7.23
C GLN A 145 -12.63 -14.80 -7.00
N LEU A 146 -11.39 -15.15 -7.39
CA LEU A 146 -10.22 -14.26 -7.25
C LEU A 146 -10.42 -12.91 -7.94
N GLU A 147 -11.03 -12.89 -9.13
CA GLU A 147 -11.28 -11.66 -9.90
C GLU A 147 -12.17 -10.64 -9.16
N LYS A 148 -12.90 -11.05 -8.12
CA LYS A 148 -13.69 -10.14 -7.27
C LYS A 148 -12.83 -9.33 -6.29
N PHE A 149 -11.60 -9.79 -6.05
CA PHE A 149 -10.66 -9.24 -5.07
C PHE A 149 -9.41 -8.64 -5.71
N GLY A 150 -9.34 -8.57 -7.04
CA GLY A 150 -8.31 -7.80 -7.74
C GLY A 150 -8.60 -6.31 -7.75
N GLY A 151 -7.64 -5.52 -8.22
CA GLY A 151 -7.85 -4.11 -8.54
C GLY A 151 -9.05 -3.91 -9.47
N ARG A 152 -9.88 -2.92 -9.12
CA ARG A 152 -11.07 -2.55 -9.89
C ARG A 152 -10.70 -1.70 -11.09
N THR A 153 -9.77 -0.77 -10.90
CA THR A 153 -9.29 0.13 -11.94
C THR A 153 -7.79 0.39 -11.73
N PHE A 154 -7.10 0.65 -12.83
CA PHE A 154 -5.73 1.16 -12.83
C PHE A 154 -5.72 2.39 -13.75
N ARG A 155 -5.35 3.55 -13.22
CA ARG A 155 -5.38 4.82 -13.95
C ARG A 155 -4.36 5.80 -13.40
N THR A 156 -4.08 6.85 -14.17
CA THR A 156 -3.33 8.02 -13.71
C THR A 156 -4.29 9.10 -13.22
N ASP A 157 -4.01 9.69 -12.06
CA ASP A 157 -4.78 10.83 -11.50
C ASP A 157 -3.83 11.79 -10.78
N ALA A 158 -3.23 12.71 -11.55
CA ALA A 158 -2.25 13.65 -11.03
C ALA A 158 -2.86 14.63 -9.99
N GLU A 159 -4.13 15.02 -10.14
CA GLU A 159 -4.79 15.95 -9.20
C GLU A 159 -5.01 15.27 -7.84
N LEU A 160 -5.51 14.04 -7.85
CA LEU A 160 -5.69 13.27 -6.61
C LEU A 160 -4.36 13.00 -5.93
N VAL A 161 -3.34 12.56 -6.67
CA VAL A 161 -2.03 12.30 -6.10
C VAL A 161 -1.39 13.57 -5.56
N LEU A 162 -1.44 14.69 -6.27
CA LEU A 162 -0.98 15.99 -5.77
C LEU A 162 -1.66 16.36 -4.45
N GLY A 163 -2.98 16.20 -4.37
CA GLY A 163 -3.77 16.53 -3.17
C GLY A 163 -3.33 15.78 -1.91
N GLU A 164 -2.86 14.54 -2.05
CA GLU A 164 -2.44 13.72 -0.91
C GLU A 164 -0.92 13.70 -0.66
N THR A 165 -0.12 13.77 -1.71
CA THR A 165 1.33 13.56 -1.65
C THR A 165 2.15 14.83 -1.76
N GLY A 166 1.56 15.90 -2.32
CA GLY A 166 2.27 17.12 -2.69
C GLY A 166 3.11 17.01 -3.97
N ILE A 167 3.12 15.86 -4.65
CA ILE A 167 3.85 15.66 -5.90
C ILE A 167 3.05 16.27 -7.06
N GLY A 168 3.40 17.50 -7.45
CA GLY A 168 2.70 18.23 -8.52
C GLY A 168 3.27 18.03 -9.92
N ASP A 169 4.59 17.91 -10.04
CA ASP A 169 5.28 17.65 -11.30
C ASP A 169 6.24 16.46 -11.10
N PRO A 170 5.80 15.24 -11.47
CA PRO A 170 6.61 14.03 -11.36
C PRO A 170 8.00 14.15 -12.00
N HIS A 171 8.10 14.78 -13.17
CA HIS A 171 9.37 14.88 -13.89
C HIS A 171 10.34 15.81 -13.16
N THR A 172 9.85 16.97 -12.72
CA THR A 172 10.63 17.87 -11.87
C THR A 172 11.06 17.20 -10.56
N SER A 173 10.18 16.43 -9.91
CA SER A 173 10.53 15.66 -8.71
C SER A 173 11.66 14.65 -8.97
N ARG A 174 11.74 14.03 -10.15
CA ARG A 174 12.86 13.14 -10.53
C ARG A 174 14.17 13.90 -10.71
N ILE A 175 14.13 15.10 -11.31
CA ILE A 175 15.30 15.98 -11.46
C ILE A 175 15.85 16.36 -10.08
N GLU A 176 14.99 16.87 -9.20
CA GLU A 176 15.36 17.29 -7.85
C GLU A 176 15.95 16.13 -7.05
N ARG A 177 15.32 14.95 -7.11
CA ARG A 177 15.81 13.75 -6.45
C ARG A 177 17.20 13.35 -6.93
N ARG A 178 17.42 13.32 -8.24
CA ARG A 178 18.73 12.96 -8.81
C ARG A 178 19.82 13.91 -8.34
N ASP A 179 19.52 15.20 -8.29
CA ASP A 179 20.51 16.22 -7.90
C ASP A 179 20.86 16.12 -6.40
N LEU A 180 19.88 15.81 -5.54
CA LEU A 180 20.14 15.45 -4.13
C LEU A 180 21.04 14.21 -4.01
N LEU A 181 20.74 13.14 -4.75
CA LEU A 181 21.54 11.90 -4.69
C LEU A 181 22.97 12.10 -5.22
N ARG A 182 23.17 12.98 -6.21
CA ARG A 182 24.52 13.36 -6.66
C ARG A 182 25.32 14.08 -5.57
N ALA A 183 24.66 14.92 -4.77
CA ALA A 183 25.29 15.55 -3.62
C ALA A 183 25.64 14.51 -2.54
N ASP A 184 24.73 13.58 -2.24
CA ASP A 184 24.97 12.47 -1.31
C ASP A 184 26.17 11.61 -1.76
N LEU A 185 26.22 11.25 -3.06
CA LEU A 185 27.29 10.43 -3.64
C LEU A 185 28.67 11.11 -3.53
N ALA A 186 28.73 12.43 -3.65
CA ALA A 186 29.98 13.18 -3.50
C ALA A 186 30.50 13.13 -2.06
N ALA A 187 29.61 12.97 -1.07
CA ALA A 187 29.93 12.95 0.35
C ALA A 187 30.08 11.53 0.94
N GLU A 188 29.61 10.49 0.26
CA GLU A 188 29.57 9.11 0.78
C GLU A 188 30.91 8.37 0.58
N PRO A 189 31.61 7.98 1.67
CA PRO A 189 32.85 7.22 1.59
C PRO A 189 32.65 5.70 1.47
N ASP A 190 31.52 5.14 1.90
CA ASP A 190 31.30 3.68 1.91
C ASP A 190 31.06 3.15 0.48
N PRO A 191 31.92 2.27 -0.06
CA PRO A 191 31.79 1.78 -1.43
C PRO A 191 30.46 1.06 -1.70
N VAL A 192 29.85 0.41 -0.70
CA VAL A 192 28.55 -0.26 -0.86
C VAL A 192 27.43 0.76 -1.04
N ARG A 193 27.41 1.80 -0.19
CA ARG A 193 26.42 2.88 -0.29
C ARG A 193 26.60 3.71 -1.55
N ARG A 194 27.85 3.95 -1.96
CA ARG A 194 28.18 4.60 -3.24
C ARG A 194 27.60 3.84 -4.42
N ALA A 195 27.79 2.52 -4.48
CA ALA A 195 27.21 1.69 -5.53
C ALA A 195 25.67 1.78 -5.53
N GLY A 196 25.05 1.85 -4.35
CA GLY A 196 23.62 2.05 -4.21
C GLY A 196 23.14 3.39 -4.78
N LEU A 197 23.81 4.49 -4.42
CA LEU A 197 23.52 5.83 -4.93
C LEU A 197 23.74 5.94 -6.45
N GLU A 198 24.82 5.36 -6.96
CA GLU A 198 25.13 5.33 -8.41
C GLU A 198 24.03 4.61 -9.20
N LYS A 199 23.53 3.47 -8.71
CA LYS A 199 22.39 2.77 -9.34
C LYS A 199 21.14 3.65 -9.35
N ARG A 200 20.75 4.26 -8.22
CA ARG A 200 19.58 5.14 -8.15
C ARG A 200 19.70 6.34 -9.11
N ILE A 201 20.86 7.00 -9.14
CA ILE A 201 21.12 8.12 -10.05
C ILE A 201 20.96 7.69 -11.51
N ARG A 202 21.52 6.54 -11.89
CA ARG A 202 21.39 6.01 -13.27
C ARG A 202 19.93 5.79 -13.68
N GLU A 203 19.11 5.27 -12.79
CA GLU A 203 17.69 5.02 -13.06
C GLU A 203 16.91 6.33 -13.18
N LEU A 204 17.24 7.32 -12.35
CA LEU A 204 16.67 8.66 -12.47
C LEU A 204 17.15 9.39 -13.73
N GLU A 205 18.35 9.11 -14.24
CA GLU A 205 18.81 9.68 -15.52
C GLU A 205 17.97 9.20 -16.71
N ILE A 206 17.47 7.96 -16.69
CA ILE A 206 16.49 7.46 -17.66
C ILE A 206 15.19 8.28 -17.55
N ALA A 207 14.65 8.38 -16.33
CA ALA A 207 13.42 9.13 -16.06
C ALA A 207 13.50 10.61 -16.44
N VAL A 208 14.66 11.25 -16.21
CA VAL A 208 14.87 12.66 -16.60
C VAL A 208 14.99 12.80 -18.12
N GLY A 209 15.55 11.80 -18.80
CA GLY A 209 15.68 11.79 -20.26
C GLY A 209 14.35 11.65 -21.00
N ASP A 210 13.35 11.03 -20.37
CA ASP A 210 12.03 10.79 -20.96
C ASP A 210 10.89 11.04 -19.93
N PRO A 211 10.15 12.17 -20.02
CA PRO A 211 8.99 12.43 -19.18
C PRO A 211 7.84 11.42 -19.31
N ALA A 212 7.84 10.60 -20.36
CA ALA A 212 6.86 9.52 -20.54
C ALA A 212 7.35 8.16 -19.99
N ASP A 213 8.57 8.08 -19.44
CA ASP A 213 9.07 6.87 -18.80
C ASP A 213 8.19 6.47 -17.61
N GLU A 214 8.05 5.16 -17.40
CA GLU A 214 7.23 4.61 -16.31
C GLU A 214 7.66 5.12 -14.93
N ARG A 215 8.95 5.42 -14.71
CA ARG A 215 9.45 5.98 -13.45
C ARG A 215 8.89 7.38 -13.16
N VAL A 216 8.44 8.09 -14.20
CA VAL A 216 7.77 9.39 -14.09
C VAL A 216 6.26 9.18 -14.02
N VAL A 217 5.68 8.44 -14.96
CA VAL A 217 4.23 8.28 -15.08
C VAL A 217 3.62 7.58 -13.86
N ASN A 218 4.31 6.58 -13.30
CA ASN A 218 3.81 5.80 -12.17
C ASN A 218 3.68 6.61 -10.86
N LEU A 219 4.36 7.76 -10.74
CA LEU A 219 4.13 8.71 -9.65
C LEU A 219 2.72 9.32 -9.68
N THR A 220 1.95 9.10 -10.74
CA THR A 220 0.54 9.52 -10.82
C THR A 220 -0.42 8.34 -10.96
N ALA A 221 0.12 7.13 -11.12
CA ALA A 221 -0.69 5.93 -11.23
C ALA A 221 -1.28 5.56 -9.86
N LEU A 222 -2.50 5.04 -9.89
CA LEU A 222 -3.18 4.47 -8.75
C LEU A 222 -4.01 3.26 -9.17
N GLU A 223 -4.21 2.37 -8.21
CA GLU A 223 -5.08 1.21 -8.30
C GLU A 223 -6.13 1.28 -7.20
N GLU A 224 -7.40 1.06 -7.58
CA GLU A 224 -8.55 1.14 -6.68
C GLU A 224 -9.01 -0.27 -6.26
N PHE A 225 -9.26 -0.45 -4.97
CA PHE A 225 -9.69 -1.70 -4.37
C PHE A 225 -10.96 -1.48 -3.55
N CYS A 226 -11.81 -2.50 -3.48
CA CYS A 226 -12.85 -2.54 -2.47
C CYS A 226 -13.19 -3.97 -2.10
N PHE A 227 -12.88 -4.29 -0.84
CA PHE A 227 -12.85 -5.63 -0.30
C PHE A 227 -13.90 -5.80 0.80
N PRO A 228 -14.78 -6.81 0.66
CA PRO A 228 -15.63 -7.22 1.77
C PRO A 228 -14.79 -7.97 2.80
N LEU A 229 -14.88 -7.57 4.06
CA LEU A 229 -14.25 -8.24 5.19
C LEU A 229 -15.35 -9.01 5.92
N THR A 230 -15.28 -10.34 5.82
CA THR A 230 -16.27 -11.27 6.37
C THR A 230 -15.67 -12.21 7.41
N GLY A 231 -14.36 -12.15 7.62
CA GLY A 231 -13.67 -12.94 8.64
C GLY A 231 -14.11 -12.59 10.06
N LYS A 232 -13.54 -13.33 11.02
CA LYS A 232 -13.78 -13.09 12.44
C LYS A 232 -13.44 -11.65 12.81
N VAL A 233 -14.31 -11.04 13.62
CA VAL A 233 -14.14 -9.69 14.14
C VAL A 233 -13.37 -9.72 15.46
N VAL A 234 -12.43 -8.79 15.62
CA VAL A 234 -11.94 -8.32 16.92
C VAL A 234 -12.31 -6.85 17.03
N ALA A 235 -12.95 -6.47 18.13
CA ALA A 235 -13.40 -5.10 18.37
C ALA A 235 -13.34 -4.79 19.86
N ASP A 236 -12.16 -4.34 20.29
CA ASP A 236 -11.85 -4.03 21.69
C ASP A 236 -11.56 -2.53 21.83
N GLY A 237 -12.07 -1.94 22.92
CA GLY A 237 -11.71 -0.58 23.32
C GLY A 237 -12.87 0.28 23.78
N ALA A 238 -12.61 1.19 24.72
CA ALA A 238 -13.63 2.05 25.32
C ALA A 238 -14.32 2.96 24.29
N VAL A 239 -13.60 3.35 23.23
CA VAL A 239 -14.14 4.15 22.12
C VAL A 239 -15.18 3.39 21.27
N LEU A 240 -15.07 2.06 21.20
CA LEU A 240 -15.99 1.21 20.44
C LEU A 240 -17.18 0.75 21.27
N ALA A 241 -17.05 0.70 22.60
CA ALA A 241 -18.12 0.26 23.51
C ALA A 241 -19.51 0.92 23.29
N PRO A 242 -19.63 2.23 22.99
CA PRO A 242 -20.94 2.83 22.70
C PRO A 242 -21.47 2.57 21.29
N LEU A 243 -20.68 1.93 20.40
CA LEU A 243 -21.03 1.66 19.01
C LEU A 243 -21.42 0.18 18.85
N PRO A 244 -22.70 -0.15 18.61
CA PRO A 244 -23.13 -1.53 18.46
C PRO A 244 -22.75 -2.05 17.07
N LEU A 245 -21.48 -2.43 16.88
CA LEU A 245 -20.99 -2.93 15.60
C LEU A 245 -21.74 -4.21 15.19
N ASP A 246 -22.21 -4.27 13.94
CA ASP A 246 -22.70 -5.52 13.37
C ASP A 246 -21.50 -6.39 12.97
N GLN A 247 -21.32 -7.48 13.71
CA GLN A 247 -20.20 -8.41 13.51
C GLN A 247 -20.51 -9.47 12.45
N GLU A 248 -21.79 -9.65 12.10
CA GLU A 248 -22.24 -10.65 11.13
C GLU A 248 -22.27 -10.06 9.72
N ALA A 249 -22.67 -8.79 9.58
CA ALA A 249 -22.65 -8.10 8.30
C ALA A 249 -21.21 -7.89 7.79
N PRO A 250 -20.96 -7.98 6.47
CA PRO A 250 -19.64 -7.66 5.90
C PRO A 250 -19.24 -6.21 6.20
N TRP A 251 -17.99 -6.01 6.60
CA TRP A 251 -17.40 -4.67 6.56
C TRP A 251 -16.84 -4.42 5.15
N THR A 252 -16.70 -3.17 4.77
CA THR A 252 -16.15 -2.82 3.46
C THR A 252 -14.91 -1.96 3.63
N ALA A 253 -13.76 -2.43 3.15
CA ALA A 253 -12.56 -1.62 3.00
C ALA A 253 -12.48 -1.15 1.54
N GLU A 254 -12.66 0.15 1.30
CA GLU A 254 -12.51 0.78 -0.02
C GLU A 254 -11.33 1.74 0.02
N PHE A 255 -10.37 1.57 -0.88
CA PHE A 255 -9.13 2.32 -0.84
C PHE A 255 -8.47 2.36 -2.22
N TRP A 256 -7.52 3.27 -2.38
CA TRP A 256 -6.58 3.23 -3.49
C TRP A 256 -5.15 3.24 -2.98
N MET A 257 -4.26 2.66 -3.77
CA MET A 257 -2.82 2.69 -3.58
C MET A 257 -2.20 3.29 -4.83
N GLY A 258 -1.36 4.31 -4.69
CA GLY A 258 -0.87 5.06 -5.84
C GLY A 258 0.24 6.05 -5.50
N GLY A 259 0.62 6.88 -6.46
CA GLY A 259 1.82 7.72 -6.29
C GLY A 259 3.08 6.87 -6.19
N TRP A 260 3.17 5.82 -7.01
CA TRP A 260 4.22 4.81 -6.92
C TRP A 260 5.58 5.38 -7.28
N ASP A 261 6.49 5.39 -6.31
CA ASP A 261 7.87 5.77 -6.49
C ASP A 261 8.77 4.53 -6.60
N ALA A 262 9.13 4.16 -7.84
CA ALA A 262 10.01 3.01 -8.11
C ALA A 262 11.43 3.15 -7.53
N ASP A 263 11.95 4.37 -7.37
CA ASP A 263 13.27 4.61 -6.74
C ASP A 263 13.21 4.37 -5.23
N LEU A 264 12.08 4.65 -4.60
CA LEU A 264 11.93 4.49 -3.15
C LEU A 264 11.22 3.18 -2.77
N MET A 265 10.55 2.52 -3.70
CA MET A 265 9.67 1.37 -3.46
C MET A 265 8.56 1.69 -2.45
N CYS A 266 7.98 2.89 -2.58
CA CYS A 266 6.89 3.34 -1.72
C CYS A 266 5.74 3.94 -2.54
N ALA A 267 4.55 3.94 -1.95
CA ALA A 267 3.36 4.57 -2.50
C ALA A 267 2.51 5.16 -1.36
N TYR A 268 1.52 5.95 -1.73
CA TYR A 268 0.51 6.47 -0.84
C TYR A 268 -0.72 5.57 -0.85
N LEU A 269 -1.28 5.33 0.32
CA LEU A 269 -2.55 4.63 0.51
C LEU A 269 -3.55 5.61 1.11
N LYS A 270 -4.78 5.60 0.57
CA LYS A 270 -5.92 6.31 1.16
C LYS A 270 -7.16 5.44 1.06
N GLY A 271 -7.90 5.35 2.16
CA GLY A 271 -9.06 4.49 2.21
C GLY A 271 -10.05 4.81 3.28
N THR A 272 -11.11 4.04 3.25
CA THR A 272 -12.24 4.06 4.16
C THR A 272 -12.57 2.64 4.56
N LEU A 273 -12.75 2.42 5.85
CA LEU A 273 -13.40 1.22 6.39
C LEU A 273 -14.81 1.60 6.82
N THR A 274 -15.81 0.96 6.22
CA THR A 274 -17.22 1.08 6.58
C THR A 274 -17.64 -0.16 7.38
N VAL A 275 -18.09 0.09 8.61
CA VAL A 275 -18.55 -0.90 9.58
C VAL A 275 -20.04 -0.68 9.82
N PRO A 276 -20.92 -1.62 9.45
CA PRO A 276 -22.34 -1.50 9.76
C PRO A 276 -22.58 -1.52 11.27
N LEU A 277 -23.58 -0.76 11.73
CA LEU A 277 -24.02 -0.72 13.12
C LEU A 277 -25.41 -1.34 13.24
N LEU A 278 -25.66 -2.05 14.34
CA LEU A 278 -27.00 -2.55 14.69
C LEU A 278 -27.94 -1.38 15.02
N ASP A 279 -29.22 -1.58 14.74
CA ASP A 279 -30.27 -0.72 15.27
C ASP A 279 -30.28 -0.82 16.80
N ALA A 280 -30.34 0.33 17.47
CA ALA A 280 -30.34 0.42 18.93
C ALA A 280 -31.69 0.01 19.54
#